data_AF-A0A401IZ58-F1
#
_entry.id   AF-A0A401IZ58-F1
#
_cell.length_a   1.000
_cell.length_b   1.000
_cell.length_c   1.000
_cell.angle_alpha   90.00
_cell.angle_beta   90.00
_cell.angle_gamma   90.00
#
_symmetry.space_group_name_H-M   'P 1'
#
loop_
_entity.id
_entity.type
_entity.pdbx_description
1 polymer ?
#
loop_
_entity_poly.entity_id
_entity_poly.type
_entity_poly.pdbx_seq_one_letter_code
_entity_poly.pdbx_strand_id
1 'polypeptide(L)'
;MTGTATRNPSRYAGRNDPTVAPLGEPTAFLDDAQRRAWDSFKAEIPWLVASDRSLVEIACILRARFQQGGEAGINVLQTYSAVLSKLGATPVDRSRAAMLEDEPEPDEFFGNA
;
A
#
# COMPACT_ATOMS: atom_id res chain seq x y z
N MET A 1 16.91 -4.92 11.54
CA MET A 1 17.80 -3.75 11.79
C MET A 1 18.72 -3.50 10.58
N THR A 2 18.46 -2.51 9.73
CA THR A 2 19.37 -2.14 8.63
C THR A 2 20.39 -1.10 9.13
N GLY A 3 21.65 -1.24 8.71
CA GLY A 3 22.83 -0.53 9.26
C GLY A 3 22.86 1.00 9.16
N THR A 4 21.78 1.65 8.74
CA THR A 4 21.60 3.12 8.79
C THR A 4 20.82 3.59 10.02
N ALA A 5 20.10 2.70 10.72
CA ALA A 5 19.35 3.02 11.94
C ALA A 5 20.25 3.31 13.16
N THR A 6 21.44 2.70 13.21
CA THR A 6 22.40 2.86 14.32
C THR A 6 23.01 4.26 14.38
N ARG A 7 22.98 5.04 13.29
CA ARG A 7 23.74 6.29 13.18
C ARG A 7 22.99 7.54 13.67
N ASN A 8 21.66 7.54 13.74
CA ASN A 8 20.88 8.73 14.15
C ASN A 8 19.53 8.36 14.81
N PRO A 9 19.54 7.84 16.06
CA PRO A 9 18.32 7.44 16.78
C PRO A 9 17.33 8.60 17.02
N SER A 10 17.82 9.85 17.10
CA SER A 10 16.97 11.04 17.28
C SER A 10 16.07 11.39 16.09
N ARG A 11 16.29 10.83 14.90
CA ARG A 11 15.42 11.06 13.73
C ARG A 11 14.10 10.29 13.78
N TYR A 12 14.01 9.26 14.62
CA TYR A 12 12.87 8.35 14.70
C TYR A 12 12.15 8.41 16.05
N ALA A 13 12.77 9.00 17.07
CA ALA A 13 12.14 9.32 18.35
C ALA A 13 11.09 10.43 18.15
N GLY A 14 9.81 10.05 18.14
CA GLY A 14 8.69 11.00 18.00
C GLY A 14 7.91 10.90 16.68
N ARG A 15 8.02 9.80 15.93
CA ARG A 15 7.03 9.48 14.90
C ARG A 15 5.67 9.24 15.56
N ASN A 16 4.87 10.31 15.67
CA ASN A 16 3.42 10.19 15.68
C ASN A 16 3.04 9.64 14.31
N ASP A 17 2.98 8.32 14.16
CA ASP A 17 2.36 7.77 12.96
C ASP A 17 0.90 8.26 12.99
N PRO A 18 0.46 9.06 12.01
CA PRO A 18 -0.92 9.51 11.99
C PRO A 18 -1.79 8.26 11.98
N THR A 19 -2.73 8.16 12.92
CA THR A 19 -3.70 7.06 12.93
C THR A 19 -4.59 7.21 11.70
N VAL A 20 -4.17 6.62 10.57
CA VAL A 20 -4.92 6.67 9.32
C VAL A 20 -5.97 5.57 9.35
N ALA A 21 -7.21 5.93 9.01
CA ALA A 21 -8.27 4.95 8.87
C ALA A 21 -7.91 3.91 7.79
N PRO A 22 -8.36 2.66 7.91
CA PRO A 22 -8.14 1.63 6.89
C PRO A 22 -8.81 2.03 5.57
N LEU A 23 -8.40 1.39 4.45
CA LEU A 23 -8.95 1.64 3.12
C LEU A 23 -10.50 1.64 3.09
N GLY A 24 -11.14 0.75 3.84
CA GLY A 24 -12.59 0.65 3.97
C GLY A 24 -13.28 -0.04 2.80
N GLU A 25 -14.56 0.29 2.60
CA GLU A 25 -15.44 -0.30 1.59
C GLU A 25 -15.35 0.43 0.24
N PRO A 26 -15.62 -0.26 -0.89
CA PRO A 26 -15.61 0.35 -2.21
C PRO A 26 -16.59 1.53 -2.31
N THR A 27 -16.19 2.55 -3.06
CA THR A 27 -17.00 3.76 -3.25
C THR A 27 -18.29 3.46 -4.01
N ALA A 28 -19.38 4.17 -3.67
CA ALA A 28 -20.73 3.85 -4.16
C ALA A 28 -20.88 3.85 -5.69
N PHE A 29 -20.08 4.66 -6.40
CA PHE A 29 -20.16 4.79 -7.86
C PHE A 29 -19.47 3.66 -8.64
N LEU A 30 -18.70 2.79 -7.97
CA LEU A 30 -18.03 1.67 -8.64
C LEU A 30 -19.05 0.60 -9.03
N ASP A 31 -18.92 0.08 -10.25
CA ASP A 31 -19.71 -1.06 -10.72
C ASP A 31 -19.23 -2.41 -10.11
N ASP A 32 -19.93 -3.50 -10.38
CA ASP A 32 -19.62 -4.82 -9.80
C ASP A 32 -18.25 -5.37 -10.20
N ALA A 33 -17.75 -5.07 -11.41
CA ALA A 33 -16.42 -5.50 -11.83
C ALA A 33 -15.35 -4.67 -11.10
N GLN A 34 -15.57 -3.38 -10.95
CA GLN A 34 -14.68 -2.46 -10.25
C GLN A 34 -14.64 -2.74 -8.73
N ARG A 35 -15.77 -3.10 -8.12
CA ARG A 35 -15.84 -3.53 -6.71
C ARG A 35 -15.06 -4.82 -6.46
N ARG A 36 -15.16 -5.80 -7.35
CA ARG A 36 -14.32 -7.00 -7.27
C ARG A 36 -12.83 -6.67 -7.39
N ALA A 37 -12.48 -5.71 -8.24
CA ALA A 37 -11.11 -5.21 -8.32
C ALA A 37 -10.66 -4.52 -7.02
N TRP A 38 -11.54 -3.78 -6.34
CA TRP A 38 -11.28 -3.16 -5.04
C TRP A 38 -10.92 -4.20 -3.99
N ASP A 39 -11.75 -5.24 -3.84
CA ASP A 39 -11.53 -6.30 -2.86
C ASP A 39 -10.22 -7.04 -3.15
N SER A 40 -9.89 -7.23 -4.43
CA SER A 40 -8.62 -7.80 -4.85
C SER A 40 -7.44 -6.92 -4.43
N PHE A 41 -7.50 -5.59 -4.65
CA PHE A 41 -6.43 -4.68 -4.23
C PHE A 41 -6.27 -4.62 -2.71
N LYS A 42 -7.38 -4.61 -1.97
CA LYS A 42 -7.38 -4.65 -0.50
C LYS A 42 -6.69 -5.92 0.03
N ALA A 43 -6.87 -7.05 -0.64
CA ALA A 43 -6.22 -8.31 -0.30
C ALA A 43 -4.76 -8.40 -0.75
N GLU A 44 -4.44 -7.89 -1.95
CA GLU A 44 -3.10 -7.95 -2.55
C GLU A 44 -2.12 -6.95 -1.91
N ILE A 45 -2.65 -5.84 -1.38
CA ILE A 45 -1.88 -4.69 -0.88
C ILE A 45 -2.42 -4.33 0.52
N PRO A 46 -2.08 -5.11 1.56
CA PRO A 46 -2.72 -5.00 2.87
C PRO A 46 -2.39 -3.70 3.63
N TRP A 47 -1.37 -2.93 3.20
CA TRP A 47 -0.97 -1.66 3.81
C TRP A 47 -1.76 -0.44 3.30
N LEU A 48 -2.76 -0.63 2.43
CA LEU A 48 -3.57 0.48 1.92
C LEU A 48 -4.44 1.11 3.01
N VAL A 49 -4.49 2.44 3.00
CA VAL A 49 -5.24 3.25 3.96
C VAL A 49 -6.24 4.17 3.27
N ALA A 50 -7.07 4.87 4.06
CA ALA A 50 -8.14 5.73 3.56
C ALA A 50 -7.65 6.84 2.62
N SER A 51 -6.41 7.33 2.76
CA SER A 51 -5.85 8.33 1.85
C SER A 51 -5.55 7.79 0.44
N ASP A 52 -5.39 6.47 0.29
CA ASP A 52 -5.06 5.84 -0.99
C ASP A 52 -6.29 5.59 -1.86
N ARG A 53 -7.50 5.75 -1.29
CA ARG A 53 -8.78 5.43 -1.95
C ARG A 53 -8.89 5.98 -3.36
N SER A 54 -8.51 7.24 -3.58
CA SER A 54 -8.60 7.88 -4.91
C SER A 54 -7.76 7.17 -5.97
N LEU A 55 -6.56 6.70 -5.61
CA LEU A 55 -5.71 5.92 -6.50
C LEU A 55 -6.24 4.50 -6.68
N VAL A 56 -6.79 3.89 -5.63
CA VAL A 56 -7.43 2.56 -5.70
C VAL A 56 -8.65 2.60 -6.62
N GLU A 57 -9.48 3.64 -6.58
CA GLU A 57 -10.63 3.82 -7.48
C GLU A 57 -10.19 3.81 -8.96
N ILE A 58 -9.14 4.56 -9.29
CA ILE A 58 -8.57 4.60 -10.65
C ILE A 58 -8.04 3.21 -11.04
N ALA A 59 -7.33 2.54 -10.12
CA ALA A 59 -6.81 1.19 -10.35
C ALA A 59 -7.94 0.18 -10.60
N CYS A 60 -9.06 0.29 -9.88
CA CYS A 60 -10.24 -0.56 -10.03
C CYS A 60 -10.89 -0.39 -11.41
N ILE A 61 -11.09 0.85 -11.86
CA ILE A 61 -11.63 1.16 -13.19
C ILE A 61 -10.76 0.56 -14.29
N LEU A 62 -9.44 0.74 -14.20
CA LEU A 62 -8.50 0.23 -15.19
C LEU A 62 -8.43 -1.31 -15.18
N ARG A 63 -8.39 -1.94 -14.00
CA ARG A 63 -8.36 -3.40 -13.87
C ARG A 63 -9.64 -4.04 -14.42
N ALA A 64 -10.81 -3.49 -14.07
CA ALA A 64 -12.09 -3.98 -14.57
C ALA A 64 -12.17 -3.92 -16.10
N ARG A 65 -11.70 -2.82 -16.70
CA ARG A 65 -11.62 -2.66 -18.16
C ARG A 65 -10.82 -3.80 -18.82
N PHE A 66 -9.68 -4.19 -18.25
CA PHE A 66 -8.87 -5.29 -18.80
C PHE A 66 -9.55 -6.65 -18.63
N GLN A 67 -10.15 -6.90 -17.47
CA GLN A 67 -10.84 -8.16 -17.18
C GLN A 67 -12.07 -8.38 -18.07
N GLN A 68 -12.70 -7.30 -18.52
CA GLN A 68 -13.83 -7.35 -19.46
C GLN A 68 -13.38 -7.45 -20.94
N GLY A 69 -12.08 -7.60 -21.21
CA GLY A 69 -11.55 -7.71 -22.57
C GLY A 69 -11.47 -6.37 -23.31
N GLY A 70 -11.55 -5.25 -22.60
CA GLY A 70 -11.41 -3.92 -23.21
C GLY A 70 -10.00 -3.68 -23.73
N GLU A 71 -9.87 -3.17 -24.95
CA GLU A 71 -8.59 -2.77 -25.51
C GLU A 71 -7.90 -1.69 -24.67
N ALA A 72 -6.62 -1.89 -24.44
CA ALA A 72 -5.76 -1.03 -23.65
C ALA A 72 -4.70 -0.40 -24.57
N GLY A 73 -4.93 0.83 -25.00
CA GLY A 73 -3.87 1.60 -25.65
C GLY A 73 -2.67 1.78 -24.72
N ILE A 74 -1.49 2.03 -25.29
CA ILE A 74 -0.24 2.15 -24.51
C ILE A 74 -0.33 3.15 -23.35
N ASN A 75 -1.05 4.26 -23.54
CA ASN A 75 -1.26 5.27 -22.50
C ASN A 75 -2.05 4.72 -21.30
N VAL A 76 -3.01 3.82 -21.54
CA VAL A 76 -3.81 3.18 -20.47
C VAL A 76 -2.91 2.24 -19.66
N LEU A 77 -2.08 1.45 -20.34
CA LEU A 77 -1.12 0.54 -19.71
C LEU A 77 -0.06 1.30 -18.89
N GLN A 78 0.48 2.39 -19.43
CA GLN A 78 1.42 3.26 -18.73
C GLN A 78 0.78 3.91 -17.51
N THR A 79 -0.46 4.41 -17.64
CA THR A 79 -1.21 4.99 -16.53
C THR A 79 -1.45 3.95 -15.44
N TYR A 80 -1.87 2.74 -15.81
CA TYR A 80 -2.09 1.65 -14.86
C TYR A 80 -0.81 1.28 -14.13
N SER A 81 0.30 1.09 -14.84
CA SER A 81 1.61 0.83 -14.23
C SER A 81 2.02 1.94 -13.26
N ALA A 82 1.79 3.21 -13.61
CA ALA A 82 2.14 4.34 -12.76
C ALA A 82 1.28 4.42 -11.49
N VAL A 83 -0.01 4.05 -11.57
CA VAL A 83 -0.89 3.95 -10.40
C VAL A 83 -0.42 2.82 -9.48
N LEU A 84 -0.09 1.64 -10.03
CA LEU A 84 0.42 0.51 -9.26
C LEU A 84 1.72 0.85 -8.53
N SER A 85 2.66 1.55 -9.18
CA SER A 85 3.89 2.03 -8.54
C SER A 85 3.62 2.96 -7.35
N LYS A 86 2.59 3.83 -7.44
CA LYS A 86 2.24 4.75 -6.35
C LYS A 86 1.57 4.05 -5.17
N LEU A 87 0.84 2.97 -5.42
CA LEU A 87 0.21 2.14 -4.39
C LEU A 87 1.19 1.18 -3.70
N GLY A 88 2.46 1.17 -4.12
CA GLY A 88 3.42 0.19 -3.62
C GLY A 88 3.16 -1.23 -4.15
N ALA A 89 2.45 -1.40 -5.26
CA ALA A 89 2.05 -2.72 -5.77
C ALA A 89 3.13 -3.42 -6.60
N THR A 90 4.40 -3.04 -6.46
CA THR A 90 5.49 -3.58 -7.28
C THR A 90 6.37 -4.57 -6.51
N PRO A 91 7.13 -5.46 -7.18
CA PRO A 91 8.04 -6.38 -6.49
C PRO A 91 9.07 -5.68 -5.58
N VAL A 92 9.50 -4.46 -5.94
CA VAL A 92 10.41 -3.65 -5.13
C VAL A 92 9.73 -3.22 -3.82
N ASP A 93 8.46 -2.85 -3.92
CA ASP A 93 7.69 -2.38 -2.77
C ASP A 93 7.33 -3.52 -1.81
N ARG A 94 7.10 -4.74 -2.31
CA ARG A 94 6.93 -5.94 -1.47
C ARG A 94 8.08 -6.10 -0.46
N SER A 95 9.32 -5.83 -0.89
CA SER A 95 10.48 -5.91 0.01
C SER A 95 10.47 -4.87 1.12
N ARG A 96 9.81 -3.72 0.91
CA ARG A 96 9.65 -2.65 1.92
C ARG A 96 8.46 -2.92 2.83
N ALA A 97 7.39 -3.52 2.30
CA ALA A 97 6.23 -3.90 3.08
C ALA A 97 6.56 -4.93 4.17
N ALA A 98 7.40 -5.92 3.88
CA ALA A 98 7.88 -6.88 4.88
C ALA A 98 8.64 -6.20 6.03
N MET A 99 9.21 -5.01 5.82
CA MET A 99 9.88 -4.24 6.89
C MET A 99 8.91 -3.44 7.76
N LEU A 100 7.61 -3.36 7.39
CA LEU A 100 6.58 -2.68 8.19
C LEU A 100 5.95 -3.62 9.23
N GLU A 101 6.14 -4.94 9.09
CA GLU A 101 5.62 -5.97 10.02
C GLU A 101 6.55 -6.25 11.21
N ASP A 102 7.82 -5.82 11.15
CA ASP A 102 8.74 -5.89 12.29
C ASP A 102 8.41 -4.77 13.30
N GLU A 103 7.43 -5.01 14.18
CA GLU A 103 7.37 -4.30 15.45
C GLU A 103 8.69 -4.53 16.20
N PRO A 104 9.35 -3.49 16.73
CA PRO A 104 10.52 -3.71 17.57
C PRO A 104 10.08 -4.44 18.83
N GLU A 105 10.67 -5.62 19.08
CA GLU A 105 10.64 -6.25 20.41
C GLU A 105 11.04 -5.19 21.45
N PRO A 106 10.32 -5.07 22.57
CA PRO A 106 10.75 -4.17 23.63
C PRO A 106 12.14 -4.63 24.10
N ASP A 107 13.13 -3.74 24.00
CA ASP A 107 14.48 -3.96 24.54
C ASP A 107 14.35 -4.25 26.06
N GLU A 108 14.32 -5.52 26.43
CA GLU A 108 14.43 -5.96 27.81
C GLU A 108 15.84 -5.64 28.32
N PHE A 109 15.92 -4.49 28.99
CA PHE A 109 16.52 -4.39 30.32
C PHE A 109 17.96 -4.93 30.47
N PHE A 110 18.96 -4.13 30.09
CA PHE A 110 20.26 -4.22 30.76
C PHE A 110 20.20 -3.54 32.13
N GLY A 111 19.57 -4.25 33.07
CA GLY A 111 19.73 -4.05 34.49
C GLY A 111 20.15 -5.37 35.13
N ASN A 112 21.46 -5.66 35.18
CA ASN A 112 22.04 -6.41 36.30
C ASN A 112 23.58 -6.46 36.24
N ALA A 113 24.14 -6.28 37.46
CA ALA A 113 25.51 -6.47 37.94
C ALA A 113 26.53 -5.35 37.63
#